data_AF-A0A932FGD5-F1
#
_entry.id   AF-A0A932FGD5-F1
#
_cell.length_a   1.000
_cell.length_b   1.000
_cell.length_c   1.000
_cell.angle_alpha   90.00
_cell.angle_beta   90.00
_cell.angle_gamma   90.00
#
_symmetry.space_group_name_H-M   'P 1'
#
loop_
_entity.id
_entity.type
_entity.pdbx_description
1 polymer ?
#
loop_
_entity_poly.entity_id
_entity_poly.type
_entity_poly.pdbx_seq_one_letter_code
_entity_poly.pdbx_strand_id
1 'polypeptide(L)'
;MDKKFTNVLISLVVILAIFGIVMFALGTQTIGPLNFQVDQATLVLRFVFVVLGLLIAFAVYWFTRENAAWEVGTREVVWMAIGAALYAVFSWLFNGTVFVVPSLSQVSLRPAIAIPMFFGYAFGPVVGFFSGAVGNIFGDALTGFGLSPQWSVGNGLVGFVAGMAMLFKDKKKSMDTVLWISGVLALLTVVLFFLNRGEKNAMFFDPANNIFGDATISIFAGVAIIVGFVLVLAVRFGFASNEDIAAAVTWGMLGNIVGILFASLSDIFINGFSLAAAVVGEFLPAAGPNLIFAAVLVPLLVAAYASVRKQSGR
;
A
#
# COMPACT_ATOMS: atom_id res chain seq x y z
N MET A 1 -4.12 31.41 10.23
CA MET A 1 -3.61 30.09 9.76
C MET A 1 -4.36 29.71 8.50
N ASP A 2 -3.66 29.27 7.46
CA ASP A 2 -4.28 28.72 6.25
C ASP A 2 -5.13 27.49 6.63
N LYS A 3 -6.42 27.51 6.28
CA LYS A 3 -7.39 26.44 6.61
C LYS A 3 -6.95 25.08 6.05
N LYS A 4 -6.32 25.09 4.88
CA LYS A 4 -5.77 23.88 4.23
C LYS A 4 -4.64 23.28 5.08
N PHE A 5 -3.69 24.10 5.50
CA PHE A 5 -2.62 23.69 6.41
C PHE A 5 -3.14 23.08 7.70
N THR A 6 -4.10 23.76 8.34
CA THR A 6 -4.71 23.27 9.58
C THR A 6 -5.35 21.90 9.39
N ASN A 7 -6.13 21.72 8.31
CA ASN A 7 -6.86 20.47 8.11
C ASN A 7 -5.95 19.30 7.76
N VAL A 8 -4.93 19.51 6.92
CA VAL A 8 -3.93 18.46 6.63
C VAL A 8 -3.18 18.08 7.89
N LEU A 9 -2.74 19.06 8.68
CA LEU A 9 -2.04 18.80 9.94
C LEU A 9 -2.93 18.01 10.92
N ILE A 10 -4.20 18.40 11.07
CA ILE A 10 -5.18 17.67 11.88
C ILE A 10 -5.32 16.23 11.39
N SER A 11 -5.45 15.99 10.08
CA SER A 11 -5.55 14.64 9.54
C SER A 11 -4.33 13.78 9.88
N LEU A 12 -3.11 14.31 9.73
CA LEU A 12 -1.89 13.58 10.07
C LEU A 12 -1.77 13.33 11.59
N VAL A 13 -2.13 14.30 12.42
CA VAL A 13 -2.18 14.14 13.88
C VAL A 13 -3.20 13.10 14.30
N VAL A 14 -4.38 13.06 13.67
CA VAL A 14 -5.41 12.05 13.93
C VAL A 14 -4.90 10.65 13.57
N ILE A 15 -4.23 10.49 12.42
CA ILE A 15 -3.61 9.22 12.05
C ILE A 15 -2.56 8.82 13.10
N LEU A 16 -1.65 9.72 13.46
CA LEU A 16 -0.64 9.45 14.48
C LEU A 16 -1.27 9.05 15.83
N ALA A 17 -2.34 9.73 16.23
CA ALA A 17 -3.07 9.43 17.47
C ALA A 17 -3.73 8.05 17.42
N ILE A 18 -4.38 7.67 16.30
CA ILE A 18 -4.95 6.33 16.12
C ILE A 18 -3.86 5.28 16.27
N PHE A 19 -2.73 5.44 15.58
CA PHE A 19 -1.61 4.51 15.69
C PHE A 19 -1.03 4.46 17.10
N GLY A 20 -0.85 5.61 17.77
CA GLY A 20 -0.37 5.68 19.14
C GLY A 20 -1.31 4.94 20.11
N ILE A 21 -2.62 5.16 20.01
CA ILE A 21 -3.61 4.47 20.86
C ILE A 21 -3.60 2.97 20.58
N VAL A 22 -3.66 2.55 19.31
CA VAL A 22 -3.68 1.14 18.95
C VAL A 22 -2.40 0.43 19.40
N MET A 23 -1.24 1.05 19.20
CA MET A 23 0.05 0.43 19.54
C MET A 23 0.34 0.41 21.03
N PHE A 24 0.14 1.52 21.74
CA PHE A 24 0.56 1.63 23.15
C PHE A 24 -0.55 1.32 24.15
N ALA A 25 -1.82 1.55 23.79
CA ALA A 25 -2.95 1.27 24.68
C ALA A 25 -3.55 -0.11 24.40
N LEU A 26 -3.65 -0.52 23.13
CA LEU A 26 -4.27 -1.78 22.72
C LEU A 26 -3.26 -2.85 22.28
N GLY A 27 -1.98 -2.52 22.16
CA GLY A 27 -0.95 -3.36 21.51
C GLY A 27 -0.67 -4.72 22.16
N THR A 28 -1.29 -5.01 23.31
CA THR A 28 -1.20 -6.28 24.03
C THR A 28 -2.56 -6.98 24.16
N GLN A 29 -3.60 -6.41 23.57
CA GLN A 29 -4.99 -6.78 23.80
C GLN A 29 -5.57 -7.51 22.60
N THR A 30 -6.48 -8.43 22.91
CA THR A 30 -7.43 -9.00 21.94
C THR A 30 -8.82 -8.64 22.42
N ILE A 31 -9.60 -7.93 21.60
CA ILE A 31 -10.91 -7.40 21.96
C ILE A 31 -11.95 -7.97 20.99
N GLY A 32 -12.72 -8.95 21.46
CA GLY A 32 -13.64 -9.69 20.59
C GLY A 32 -12.87 -10.35 19.43
N PRO A 33 -13.26 -10.13 18.15
CA PRO A 33 -12.55 -10.69 17.00
C PRO A 33 -11.26 -9.94 16.62
N LEU A 34 -10.95 -8.82 17.29
CA LEU A 34 -9.82 -7.95 16.92
C LEU A 34 -8.56 -8.33 17.70
N ASN A 35 -7.53 -8.79 17.00
CA ASN A 35 -6.20 -9.00 17.56
C ASN A 35 -5.33 -7.76 17.35
N PHE A 36 -5.19 -6.92 18.39
CA PHE A 36 -4.36 -5.71 18.33
C PHE A 36 -2.90 -5.95 18.73
N GLN A 37 -2.48 -7.20 18.91
CA GLN A 37 -1.11 -7.50 19.36
C GLN A 37 -0.07 -6.94 18.40
N VAL A 38 0.85 -6.16 18.94
CA VAL A 38 2.08 -5.70 18.27
C VAL A 38 3.25 -6.38 19.00
N ASP A 39 4.31 -6.74 18.28
CA ASP A 39 5.55 -7.19 18.92
C ASP A 39 6.11 -6.10 19.85
N GLN A 40 6.11 -6.40 21.15
CA GLN A 40 6.51 -5.47 22.21
C GLN A 40 8.02 -5.19 22.20
N ALA A 41 8.84 -6.12 21.72
CA ALA A 41 10.28 -5.92 21.64
C ALA A 41 10.65 -4.83 20.62
N THR A 42 9.85 -4.70 19.55
CA THR A 42 10.11 -3.78 18.44
C THR A 42 9.11 -2.62 18.36
N LEU A 43 8.21 -2.51 19.35
CA LEU A 43 7.10 -1.54 19.38
C LEU A 43 7.52 -0.10 19.09
N VAL A 44 8.53 0.40 19.80
CA VAL A 44 9.00 1.78 19.67
C VAL A 44 9.56 2.02 18.26
N LEU A 45 10.33 1.09 17.73
CA LEU A 45 10.92 1.23 16.41
C LEU A 45 9.86 1.17 15.31
N ARG A 46 8.85 0.30 15.43
CA ARG A 46 7.67 0.30 14.56
C ARG A 46 6.96 1.65 14.59
N PHE A 47 6.85 2.29 15.76
CA PHE A 47 6.23 3.62 15.88
C PHE A 47 7.08 4.72 15.25
N VAL A 48 8.43 4.62 15.31
CA VAL A 48 9.32 5.53 14.59
C VAL A 48 9.05 5.48 13.09
N PHE A 49 8.86 4.29 12.51
CA PHE A 49 8.49 4.17 11.09
C PHE A 49 7.09 4.71 10.78
N VAL A 50 6.15 4.60 11.73
CA VAL A 50 4.85 5.29 11.58
C VAL A 50 5.06 6.80 11.44
N VAL A 51 5.81 7.40 12.36
CA VAL A 51 6.16 8.84 12.33
C VAL A 51 6.89 9.19 11.04
N LEU A 52 7.84 8.37 10.58
CA LEU A 52 8.57 8.61 9.34
C LEU A 52 7.66 8.66 8.11
N GLY A 53 6.70 7.73 7.98
CA GLY A 53 5.75 7.76 6.87
C GLY A 53 4.85 9.00 6.90
N LEU A 54 4.43 9.44 8.09
CA LEU A 54 3.71 10.70 8.30
C LEU A 54 4.56 11.92 7.92
N LEU A 55 5.85 11.93 8.24
CA LEU A 55 6.78 12.99 7.86
C LEU A 55 7.00 13.04 6.34
N ILE A 56 7.05 11.89 5.66
CA ILE A 56 7.10 11.84 4.18
C ILE A 56 5.85 12.50 3.59
N ALA A 57 4.67 12.13 4.07
CA ALA A 57 3.41 12.74 3.62
C ALA A 57 3.38 14.26 3.88
N PHE A 58 3.82 14.68 5.06
CA PHE A 58 3.92 16.11 5.41
C PHE A 58 4.92 16.86 4.54
N ALA A 59 6.08 16.29 4.25
CA ALA A 59 7.10 16.90 3.41
C ALA A 59 6.58 17.14 1.99
N VAL A 60 5.93 16.14 1.39
CA VAL A 60 5.32 16.28 0.06
C VAL A 60 4.22 17.35 0.07
N TYR A 61 3.37 17.37 1.09
CA TYR A 61 2.41 18.45 1.30
C TYR A 61 3.11 19.81 1.37
N TRP A 62 4.15 19.94 2.18
CA TRP A 62 4.84 21.22 2.39
C TRP A 62 5.35 21.83 1.09
N PHE A 63 5.95 21.02 0.22
CA PHE A 63 6.47 21.46 -1.08
C PHE A 63 5.39 21.69 -2.14
N THR A 64 4.16 21.23 -1.92
CA THR A 64 3.07 21.30 -2.91
C THR A 64 1.77 21.90 -2.37
N ARG A 65 1.84 22.56 -1.21
CA ARG A 65 0.70 23.03 -0.39
C ARG A 65 -0.27 23.96 -1.12
N GLU A 66 0.19 24.63 -2.17
CA GLU A 66 -0.64 25.53 -2.97
C GLU A 66 -1.70 24.77 -3.79
N ASN A 67 -1.48 23.49 -4.09
CA ASN A 67 -2.39 22.68 -4.90
C ASN A 67 -3.72 22.39 -4.17
N ALA A 68 -4.83 22.38 -4.90
CA ALA A 68 -6.18 22.09 -4.38
C ALA A 68 -6.36 20.63 -3.94
N ALA A 69 -5.51 19.70 -4.39
CA ALA A 69 -5.52 18.29 -3.98
C ALA A 69 -5.36 18.08 -2.46
N TRP A 70 -4.89 19.10 -1.75
CA TRP A 70 -4.70 19.11 -0.29
C TRP A 70 -5.92 19.63 0.49
N GLU A 71 -7.02 19.96 -0.19
CA GLU A 71 -8.26 20.29 0.49
C GLU A 71 -8.79 19.08 1.26
N VAL A 72 -9.03 19.29 2.55
CA VAL A 72 -9.67 18.29 3.42
C VAL A 72 -10.87 18.96 4.06
N GLY A 73 -12.07 18.64 3.56
CA GLY A 73 -13.34 19.05 4.13
C GLY A 73 -14.16 17.86 4.63
N THR A 74 -15.44 18.10 4.91
CA THR A 74 -16.37 17.05 5.39
C THR A 74 -16.45 15.87 4.42
N ARG A 75 -16.43 16.15 3.11
CA ARG A 75 -16.50 15.12 2.07
C ARG A 75 -15.29 14.18 2.14
N GLU A 76 -14.09 14.74 2.26
CA GLU A 76 -12.85 13.98 2.34
C GLU A 76 -12.78 13.15 3.62
N VAL A 77 -13.27 13.68 4.76
CA VAL A 77 -13.40 12.92 6.02
C VAL A 77 -14.34 11.72 5.87
N VAL A 78 -15.47 11.89 5.18
CA VAL A 78 -16.40 10.78 4.90
C VAL A 78 -15.73 9.73 4.00
N TRP A 79 -15.03 10.15 2.94
CA TRP A 79 -14.30 9.22 2.08
C TRP A 79 -13.15 8.51 2.80
N MET A 80 -12.47 9.17 3.74
CA MET A 80 -11.46 8.54 4.61
C MET A 80 -12.08 7.39 5.41
N ALA A 81 -13.21 7.63 6.07
CA ALA A 81 -13.91 6.62 6.85
C ALA A 81 -14.42 5.46 5.98
N ILE A 82 -15.08 5.75 4.85
CA ILE A 82 -15.58 4.73 3.92
C ILE A 82 -14.42 3.91 3.35
N GLY A 83 -13.36 4.55 2.89
CA GLY A 83 -12.22 3.86 2.30
C GLY A 83 -11.47 3.01 3.31
N ALA A 84 -11.30 3.47 4.56
CA ALA A 84 -10.72 2.67 5.64
C ALA A 84 -11.61 1.46 5.97
N ALA A 85 -12.92 1.64 6.08
CA ALA A 85 -13.85 0.54 6.37
C ALA A 85 -13.88 -0.50 5.24
N LEU A 86 -13.97 -0.07 3.98
CA LEU A 86 -13.91 -0.97 2.83
C LEU A 86 -12.57 -1.72 2.81
N TYR A 87 -11.45 -1.00 2.99
CA TYR A 87 -10.15 -1.65 2.95
C TYR A 87 -9.97 -2.64 4.10
N ALA A 88 -10.44 -2.32 5.31
CA ALA A 88 -10.40 -3.24 6.45
C ALA A 88 -11.23 -4.51 6.20
N VAL A 89 -12.49 -4.37 5.76
CA VAL A 89 -13.39 -5.51 5.53
C VAL A 89 -12.91 -6.41 4.41
N PHE A 90 -12.49 -5.83 3.27
CA PHE A 90 -11.98 -6.63 2.16
C PHE A 90 -10.59 -7.21 2.46
N SER A 91 -9.74 -6.53 3.22
CA SER A 91 -8.48 -7.12 3.69
C SER A 91 -8.74 -8.29 4.63
N TRP A 92 -9.68 -8.16 5.58
CA TRP A 92 -10.09 -9.28 6.43
C TRP A 92 -10.59 -10.47 5.60
N LEU A 93 -11.49 -10.21 4.65
CA LEU A 93 -12.03 -11.25 3.77
C LEU A 93 -10.90 -11.94 3.00
N PHE A 94 -10.06 -11.20 2.28
CA PHE A 94 -9.07 -11.82 1.40
C PHE A 94 -7.81 -12.32 2.13
N ASN A 95 -7.33 -11.63 3.16
CA ASN A 95 -6.16 -12.09 3.92
C ASN A 95 -6.48 -13.33 4.77
N GLY A 96 -7.71 -13.42 5.30
CA GLY A 96 -8.16 -14.54 6.12
C GLY A 96 -8.67 -15.75 5.33
N THR A 97 -9.05 -15.58 4.06
CA THR A 97 -9.66 -16.66 3.26
C THR A 97 -8.94 -17.04 1.96
N VAL A 98 -7.96 -16.25 1.51
CA VAL A 98 -7.27 -16.46 0.23
C VAL A 98 -5.78 -16.72 0.43
N PHE A 99 -5.27 -17.69 -0.34
CA PHE A 99 -3.88 -18.16 -0.44
C PHE A 99 -2.82 -17.19 0.10
N VAL A 100 -2.14 -17.61 1.17
CA VAL A 100 -0.88 -17.01 1.61
C VAL A 100 0.12 -17.19 0.48
N VAL A 101 0.78 -16.10 0.08
CA VAL A 101 1.78 -16.14 -0.97
C VAL A 101 3.05 -16.74 -0.38
N PRO A 102 3.76 -17.61 -1.11
CA PRO A 102 5.14 -17.97 -0.84
C PRO A 102 6.04 -16.74 -0.50
N SER A 103 6.31 -16.48 0.78
CA SER A 103 7.04 -15.30 1.28
C SER A 103 7.76 -15.55 2.61
N LEU A 104 8.63 -14.63 3.01
CA LEU A 104 9.41 -14.70 4.25
C LEU A 104 8.59 -14.34 5.49
N SER A 105 7.58 -13.47 5.34
CA SER A 105 6.60 -13.12 6.38
C SER A 105 5.17 -13.34 5.89
N GLN A 106 4.16 -13.08 6.72
CA GLN A 106 2.75 -13.27 6.37
C GLN A 106 2.29 -12.28 5.28
N VAL A 107 2.44 -12.68 4.02
CA VAL A 107 1.96 -11.93 2.84
C VAL A 107 0.84 -12.71 2.18
N SER A 108 -0.31 -12.06 1.98
CA SER A 108 -1.48 -12.63 1.30
C SER A 108 -1.66 -12.01 -0.09
N LEU A 109 -2.36 -12.74 -0.98
CA LEU A 109 -2.91 -12.11 -2.19
C LEU A 109 -3.95 -11.08 -1.76
N ARG A 110 -3.73 -9.80 -2.12
CA ARG A 110 -4.53 -8.69 -1.61
C ARG A 110 -5.23 -7.91 -2.73
N PRO A 111 -6.35 -8.42 -3.29
CA PRO A 111 -7.20 -7.66 -4.21
C PRO A 111 -7.65 -6.32 -3.63
N ALA A 112 -7.82 -6.26 -2.30
CA ALA A 112 -8.26 -5.08 -1.56
C ALA A 112 -7.32 -3.87 -1.73
N ILE A 113 -6.05 -4.07 -2.12
CA ILE A 113 -5.08 -2.96 -2.30
C ILE A 113 -5.53 -1.94 -3.35
N ALA A 114 -6.41 -2.32 -4.28
CA ALA A 114 -6.99 -1.40 -5.25
C ALA A 114 -7.85 -0.30 -4.58
N ILE A 115 -8.35 -0.52 -3.35
CA ILE A 115 -9.17 0.44 -2.61
C ILE A 115 -8.36 1.68 -2.24
N PRO A 116 -7.26 1.62 -1.47
CA PRO A 116 -6.49 2.83 -1.16
C PRO A 116 -5.92 3.51 -2.41
N MET A 117 -5.54 2.75 -3.44
CA MET A 117 -5.11 3.33 -4.72
C MET A 117 -6.22 4.16 -5.37
N PHE A 118 -7.42 3.59 -5.49
CA PHE A 118 -8.58 4.28 -6.07
C PHE A 118 -9.00 5.48 -5.22
N PHE A 119 -9.09 5.33 -3.89
CA PHE A 119 -9.49 6.42 -2.99
C PHE A 119 -8.47 7.56 -3.02
N GLY A 120 -7.17 7.25 -3.08
CA GLY A 120 -6.13 8.23 -3.31
C GLY A 120 -6.33 8.97 -4.62
N TYR A 121 -6.45 8.23 -5.72
CA TYR A 121 -6.62 8.80 -7.06
C TYR A 121 -7.89 9.63 -7.22
N ALA A 122 -9.01 9.22 -6.60
CA ALA A 122 -10.31 9.84 -6.79
C ALA A 122 -10.60 10.99 -5.80
N PHE A 123 -10.08 10.89 -4.57
CA PHE A 123 -10.43 11.81 -3.48
C PHE A 123 -9.22 12.53 -2.86
N GLY A 124 -8.01 12.21 -3.29
CA GLY A 124 -6.79 12.97 -2.97
C GLY A 124 -5.80 12.21 -2.07
N PRO A 125 -4.55 12.71 -1.99
CA PRO A 125 -3.47 12.01 -1.30
C PRO A 125 -3.77 11.70 0.17
N VAL A 126 -4.36 12.65 0.91
CA VAL A 126 -4.68 12.47 2.34
C VAL A 126 -5.74 11.38 2.53
N VAL A 127 -6.73 11.31 1.64
CA VAL A 127 -7.77 10.28 1.70
C VAL A 127 -7.16 8.90 1.46
N GLY A 128 -6.35 8.76 0.40
CA GLY A 128 -5.63 7.52 0.12
C GLY A 128 -4.71 7.09 1.27
N PHE A 129 -3.99 8.04 1.87
CA PHE A 129 -3.12 7.77 3.01
C PHE A 129 -3.88 7.21 4.22
N PHE A 130 -4.97 7.88 4.61
CA PHE A 130 -5.80 7.44 5.72
C PHE A 130 -6.46 6.09 5.42
N SER A 131 -7.07 5.93 4.25
CA SER A 131 -7.76 4.70 3.87
C SER A 131 -6.81 3.50 3.86
N GLY A 132 -5.59 3.67 3.34
CA GLY A 132 -4.59 2.62 3.36
C GLY A 132 -4.06 2.32 4.76
N ALA A 133 -3.68 3.35 5.52
CA ALA A 133 -3.05 3.17 6.83
C ALA A 133 -4.02 2.64 7.88
N VAL A 134 -5.16 3.31 8.03
CA VAL A 134 -6.18 2.95 9.01
C VAL A 134 -6.99 1.73 8.54
N GLY A 135 -7.24 1.58 7.24
CA GLY A 135 -7.89 0.38 6.75
C GLY A 135 -7.06 -0.88 6.99
N ASN A 136 -5.74 -0.83 6.74
CA ASN A 136 -4.88 -1.99 6.94
C ASN A 136 -4.80 -2.41 8.41
N ILE A 137 -4.61 -1.47 9.34
CA ILE A 137 -4.46 -1.80 10.77
C ILE A 137 -5.67 -2.55 11.32
N PHE A 138 -6.89 -2.14 10.93
CA PHE A 138 -8.11 -2.86 11.33
C PHE A 138 -8.34 -4.14 10.54
N GLY A 139 -7.95 -4.19 9.26
CA GLY A 139 -8.00 -5.42 8.46
C GLY A 139 -7.11 -6.52 9.04
N ASP A 140 -5.87 -6.18 9.41
CA ASP A 140 -4.93 -7.13 10.04
C ASP A 140 -5.43 -7.56 11.42
N ALA A 141 -5.96 -6.62 12.22
CA ALA A 141 -6.58 -6.93 13.52
C ALA A 141 -7.72 -7.95 13.39
N LEU A 142 -8.63 -7.75 12.42
CA LEU A 142 -9.76 -8.65 12.16
C LEU A 142 -9.31 -10.01 11.63
N THR A 143 -8.20 -10.05 10.87
CA THR A 143 -7.65 -11.31 10.33
C THR A 143 -7.01 -12.15 11.43
N GLY A 144 -6.61 -11.53 12.54
CA GLY A 144 -6.01 -12.22 13.68
C GLY A 144 -4.48 -12.33 13.58
N PHE A 145 -3.85 -11.75 12.55
CA PHE A 145 -2.40 -11.81 12.31
C PHE A 145 -1.58 -11.03 13.35
N GLY A 146 -2.24 -10.20 14.17
CA GLY A 146 -1.56 -9.15 14.90
C GLY A 146 -1.20 -8.00 13.96
N LEU A 147 -0.49 -7.00 14.47
CA LEU A 147 -0.29 -5.73 13.79
C LEU A 147 1.16 -5.54 13.39
N SER A 148 1.34 -5.11 12.14
CA SER A 148 2.59 -4.52 11.66
C SER A 148 2.36 -3.06 11.27
N PRO A 149 2.43 -2.11 12.23
CA PRO A 149 2.11 -0.70 11.99
C PRO A 149 2.91 -0.05 10.86
N GLN A 150 4.18 -0.42 10.69
CA GLN A 150 5.02 0.06 9.59
C GLN A 150 4.51 -0.39 8.22
N TRP A 151 3.95 -1.60 8.13
CA TRP A 151 3.28 -2.10 6.92
C TRP A 151 1.96 -1.40 6.68
N SER A 152 1.18 -1.12 7.73
CA SER A 152 -0.03 -0.30 7.61
C SER A 152 0.29 1.08 7.05
N VAL A 153 1.32 1.76 7.55
CA VAL A 153 1.76 3.04 7.00
C VAL A 153 2.29 2.92 5.56
N GLY A 154 2.99 1.83 5.22
CA GLY A 154 3.35 1.50 3.84
C GLY A 154 2.12 1.42 2.92
N ASN A 155 1.05 0.73 3.36
CA ASN A 155 -0.24 0.70 2.65
C ASN A 155 -0.90 2.08 2.54
N GLY A 156 -0.76 2.92 3.57
CA GLY A 156 -1.13 4.33 3.48
C GLY A 156 -0.37 5.04 2.35
N LEU A 157 0.96 4.88 2.30
CA LEU A 157 1.79 5.48 1.26
C LEU A 157 1.40 5.00 -0.15
N VAL A 158 0.92 3.76 -0.30
CA VAL A 158 0.33 3.29 -1.57
C VAL A 158 -0.80 4.19 -2.04
N GLY A 159 -1.79 4.45 -1.18
CA GLY A 159 -2.91 5.33 -1.52
C GLY A 159 -2.50 6.80 -1.65
N PHE A 160 -1.57 7.26 -0.80
CA PHE A 160 -1.06 8.62 -0.84
C PHE A 160 -0.42 8.95 -2.19
N VAL A 161 0.51 8.11 -2.64
CA VAL A 161 1.22 8.31 -3.91
C VAL A 161 0.26 8.13 -5.08
N ALA A 162 -0.71 7.21 -5.02
CA ALA A 162 -1.75 7.12 -6.04
C ALA A 162 -2.52 8.45 -6.21
N GLY A 163 -2.80 9.15 -5.10
CA GLY A 163 -3.44 10.47 -5.11
C GLY A 163 -2.55 11.62 -5.57
N MET A 164 -1.23 11.46 -5.57
CA MET A 164 -0.31 12.48 -6.07
C MET A 164 -0.50 12.76 -7.57
N ALA A 165 -1.20 11.89 -8.31
CA ALA A 165 -1.65 12.16 -9.67
C ALA A 165 -2.35 13.52 -9.82
N MET A 166 -3.09 13.96 -8.79
CA MET A 166 -3.81 15.24 -8.78
C MET A 166 -2.88 16.47 -8.69
N LEU A 167 -1.62 16.28 -8.31
CA LEU A 167 -0.66 17.38 -8.19
C LEU A 167 -0.18 17.87 -9.57
N PHE A 168 -0.37 17.08 -10.62
CA PHE A 168 0.15 17.34 -11.95
C PHE A 168 -0.95 17.75 -12.92
N LYS A 169 -0.80 18.95 -13.51
CA LYS A 169 -1.70 19.45 -14.56
C LYS A 169 -1.57 18.63 -15.86
N ASP A 170 -0.33 18.30 -16.23
CA ASP A 170 -0.03 17.45 -17.37
C ASP A 170 0.05 15.98 -16.91
N LYS A 171 -1.07 15.27 -17.07
CA LYS A 171 -1.17 13.85 -16.69
C LYS A 171 -0.29 12.96 -17.56
N LYS A 172 -0.07 13.28 -18.84
CA LYS A 172 0.72 12.43 -19.74
C LYS A 172 2.18 12.44 -19.34
N LYS A 173 2.75 13.63 -19.18
CA LYS A 173 4.15 13.80 -18.75
C LYS A 173 4.39 13.20 -17.36
N SER A 174 3.43 13.34 -16.45
CA SER A 174 3.55 12.75 -15.12
C SER A 174 3.56 11.22 -15.20
N MET A 175 2.68 10.61 -15.99
CA MET A 175 2.66 9.16 -16.23
C MET A 175 3.97 8.65 -16.86
N ASP A 176 4.54 9.34 -17.85
CA ASP A 176 5.84 8.93 -18.44
C ASP A 176 6.95 8.90 -17.39
N THR A 177 7.01 9.93 -16.55
CA THR A 177 7.99 10.02 -15.46
C THR A 177 7.80 8.87 -14.46
N VAL A 178 6.54 8.63 -14.07
CA VAL A 178 6.17 7.56 -13.15
C VAL A 178 6.56 6.18 -13.70
N LEU A 179 6.32 5.92 -14.99
CA LEU A 179 6.71 4.66 -15.62
C LEU A 179 8.22 4.44 -15.61
N TRP A 180 9.02 5.47 -15.91
CA TRP A 180 10.48 5.33 -15.88
C TRP A 180 10.96 4.97 -14.48
N ILE A 181 10.48 5.67 -13.46
CA ILE A 181 10.84 5.41 -12.06
C ILE A 181 10.42 3.98 -11.68
N SER A 182 9.17 3.60 -11.94
CA SER A 182 8.66 2.27 -11.61
C SER A 182 9.37 1.15 -12.38
N GLY A 183 9.71 1.37 -13.65
CA GLY A 183 10.42 0.39 -14.47
C GLY A 183 11.83 0.14 -13.96
N VAL A 184 12.56 1.20 -13.58
CA VAL A 184 13.88 1.08 -12.97
C VAL A 184 13.80 0.33 -11.64
N LEU A 185 12.86 0.70 -10.76
CA LEU A 185 12.70 0.02 -9.46
C LEU A 185 12.31 -1.46 -9.61
N ALA A 186 11.39 -1.77 -10.53
CA ALA A 186 10.99 -3.15 -10.83
C ALA A 186 12.17 -3.97 -11.37
N LEU A 187 12.98 -3.40 -12.27
CA LEU A 187 14.16 -4.07 -12.80
C LEU A 187 15.22 -4.31 -11.71
N LEU A 188 15.51 -3.30 -10.88
CA LEU A 188 16.51 -3.42 -9.80
C LEU A 188 16.13 -4.51 -8.79
N THR A 189 14.86 -4.58 -8.39
CA THR A 189 14.39 -5.58 -7.42
C THR A 189 14.43 -7.00 -8.00
N VAL A 190 14.17 -7.17 -9.30
CA VAL A 190 14.29 -8.47 -10.00
C VAL A 190 15.75 -8.88 -10.19
N VAL A 191 16.64 -7.92 -10.48
CA VAL A 191 18.09 -8.21 -10.49
C VAL A 191 18.54 -8.69 -9.12
N LEU A 192 18.12 -8.02 -8.04
CA LEU A 192 18.41 -8.48 -6.67
C LEU A 192 17.88 -9.89 -6.41
N PHE A 193 16.69 -10.24 -6.92
CA PHE A 193 16.18 -11.61 -6.85
C PHE A 193 17.07 -12.64 -7.53
N PHE A 194 17.54 -12.36 -8.75
CA PHE A 194 18.44 -13.29 -9.45
C PHE A 194 19.82 -13.41 -8.80
N LEU A 195 20.30 -12.34 -8.16
CA LEU A 195 21.54 -12.37 -7.37
C LEU A 195 21.38 -13.12 -6.04
N ASN A 196 20.15 -13.25 -5.53
CA ASN A 196 19.85 -13.85 -4.21
C ASN A 196 18.81 -14.98 -4.33
N ARG A 197 18.95 -15.87 -5.33
CA ARG A 197 18.00 -16.97 -5.60
C ARG A 197 17.83 -17.97 -4.44
N GLY A 198 18.78 -17.99 -3.51
CA GLY A 198 18.74 -18.84 -2.32
C GLY A 198 17.89 -18.29 -1.16
N GLU A 199 17.28 -17.11 -1.31
CA GLU A 199 16.44 -16.52 -0.25
C GLU A 199 15.27 -17.45 0.09
N LYS A 200 15.06 -17.64 1.40
CA LYS A 200 14.12 -18.64 1.91
C LYS A 200 12.70 -18.08 1.98
N ASN A 201 11.75 -18.97 1.76
CA ASN A 201 10.34 -18.79 1.98
C ASN A 201 9.97 -19.46 3.29
N ALA A 202 10.04 -18.69 4.38
CA ALA A 202 9.79 -19.19 5.73
C ALA A 202 8.33 -19.61 5.96
N MET A 203 7.40 -19.19 5.10
CA MET A 203 5.98 -19.52 5.18
C MET A 203 5.60 -20.82 4.43
N PHE A 204 6.53 -21.47 3.72
CA PHE A 204 6.24 -22.70 2.99
C PHE A 204 6.38 -23.94 3.86
N PHE A 205 5.35 -24.77 3.84
CA PHE A 205 5.33 -26.04 4.56
C PHE A 205 4.84 -27.15 3.63
N ASP A 206 5.66 -28.18 3.49
CA ASP A 206 5.31 -29.42 2.79
C ASP A 206 5.71 -30.61 3.67
N PRO A 207 4.78 -31.07 4.55
CA PRO A 207 5.04 -32.19 5.44
C PRO A 207 5.35 -33.50 4.72
N ALA A 208 4.83 -33.70 3.51
CA ALA A 208 5.06 -34.93 2.74
C ALA A 208 6.51 -35.03 2.26
N ASN A 209 7.13 -33.89 1.96
CA ASN A 209 8.52 -33.80 1.51
C ASN A 209 9.50 -33.34 2.60
N ASN A 210 9.02 -33.19 3.85
CA ASN A 210 9.81 -32.75 5.01
C ASN A 210 10.44 -31.35 4.84
N ILE A 211 9.73 -30.43 4.18
CA ILE A 211 10.15 -29.03 3.94
C ILE A 211 9.38 -28.11 4.89
N PHE A 212 10.10 -27.34 5.70
CA PHE A 212 9.55 -26.45 6.72
C PHE A 212 10.29 -25.10 6.70
N GLY A 213 9.82 -24.18 5.87
CA GLY A 213 10.36 -22.82 5.75
C GLY A 213 11.72 -22.71 5.06
N ASP A 214 12.20 -23.79 4.45
CA ASP A 214 13.50 -23.89 3.79
C ASP A 214 13.43 -23.94 2.26
N ALA A 215 12.22 -23.93 1.68
CA ALA A 215 12.04 -23.72 0.24
C ALA A 215 12.51 -22.32 -0.18
N THR A 216 13.06 -22.19 -1.37
CA THR A 216 13.44 -20.88 -1.93
C THR A 216 12.23 -20.11 -2.45
N ILE A 217 12.29 -18.78 -2.44
CA ILE A 217 11.29 -17.94 -3.11
C ILE A 217 11.15 -18.36 -4.58
N SER A 218 9.90 -18.58 -5.01
CA SER A 218 9.60 -19.10 -6.34
C SER A 218 9.96 -18.09 -7.43
N ILE A 219 10.24 -18.59 -8.64
CA ILE A 219 10.44 -17.72 -9.81
C ILE A 219 9.20 -16.86 -10.05
N PHE A 220 8.00 -17.43 -9.88
CA PHE A 220 6.74 -16.71 -10.04
C PHE A 220 6.65 -15.50 -9.11
N ALA A 221 6.96 -15.65 -7.81
CA ALA A 221 6.94 -14.56 -6.86
C ALA A 221 8.03 -13.52 -7.18
N GLY A 222 9.25 -13.96 -7.51
CA GLY A 222 10.37 -13.08 -7.79
C GLY A 222 10.22 -12.23 -9.07
N VAL A 223 9.48 -12.70 -10.07
CA VAL A 223 9.26 -11.96 -11.33
C VAL A 223 7.86 -11.35 -11.46
N ALA A 224 6.97 -11.58 -10.50
CA ALA A 224 5.60 -11.06 -10.52
C ALA A 224 5.54 -9.54 -10.66
N ILE A 225 6.54 -8.81 -10.16
CA ILE A 225 6.64 -7.35 -10.33
C ILE A 225 6.79 -6.93 -11.80
N ILE A 226 7.50 -7.70 -12.62
CA ILE A 226 7.63 -7.44 -14.06
C ILE A 226 6.32 -7.75 -14.77
N VAL A 227 5.68 -8.86 -14.42
CA VAL A 227 4.36 -9.22 -14.97
C VAL A 227 3.36 -8.10 -14.68
N GLY A 228 3.27 -7.67 -13.42
CA GLY A 228 2.43 -6.55 -13.02
C GLY A 228 2.78 -5.24 -13.73
N PHE A 229 4.07 -4.91 -13.88
CA PHE A 229 4.52 -3.73 -14.61
C PHE A 229 4.08 -3.77 -16.09
N VAL A 230 4.24 -4.91 -16.76
CA VAL A 230 3.81 -5.09 -18.16
C VAL A 230 2.29 -4.98 -18.29
N LEU A 231 1.52 -5.52 -17.35
CA LEU A 231 0.06 -5.35 -17.33
C LEU A 231 -0.33 -3.89 -17.16
N VAL A 232 0.35 -3.15 -16.28
CA VAL A 232 0.13 -1.70 -16.13
C VAL A 232 0.45 -0.94 -17.41
N LEU A 233 1.53 -1.29 -18.12
CA LEU A 233 1.83 -0.72 -19.44
C LEU A 233 0.71 -1.02 -20.45
N ALA A 234 0.23 -2.26 -20.49
CA ALA A 234 -0.86 -2.66 -21.37
C ALA A 234 -2.13 -1.86 -21.09
N VAL A 235 -2.47 -1.65 -19.82
CA VAL A 235 -3.62 -0.82 -19.42
C VAL A 235 -3.39 0.65 -19.78
N ARG A 236 -2.22 1.21 -19.48
CA ARG A 236 -1.90 2.61 -19.80
C ARG A 236 -2.06 2.90 -21.29
N PHE A 237 -1.50 2.06 -22.15
CA PHE A 237 -1.53 2.27 -23.59
C PHE A 237 -2.85 1.81 -24.23
N GLY A 238 -3.49 0.77 -23.70
CA GLY A 238 -4.81 0.32 -24.14
C GLY A 238 -5.92 1.33 -23.82
N PHE A 239 -5.79 2.07 -22.71
CA PHE A 239 -6.69 3.15 -22.31
C PHE A 239 -6.10 4.54 -22.57
N ALA A 240 -5.24 4.71 -23.59
CA ALA A 240 -4.59 5.99 -23.88
C ALA A 240 -5.58 7.15 -24.14
N SER A 241 -6.80 6.86 -24.58
CA SER A 241 -7.89 7.83 -24.75
C SER A 241 -8.63 8.17 -23.44
N ASN A 242 -8.49 7.35 -22.41
CA ASN A 242 -9.04 7.58 -21.07
C ASN A 242 -7.92 7.84 -20.08
N GLU A 243 -7.48 9.10 -20.05
CA GLU A 243 -6.37 9.55 -19.20
C GLU A 243 -6.61 9.30 -17.71
N ASP A 244 -7.87 9.23 -17.25
CA ASP A 244 -8.16 8.97 -15.85
C ASP A 244 -7.83 7.53 -15.44
N ILE A 245 -8.22 6.55 -16.26
CA ILE A 245 -7.86 5.14 -16.03
C ILE A 245 -6.35 4.96 -16.12
N ALA A 246 -5.74 5.51 -17.19
CA ALA A 246 -4.30 5.39 -17.38
C ALA A 246 -3.51 6.00 -16.22
N ALA A 247 -3.91 7.19 -15.73
CA ALA A 247 -3.24 7.85 -14.62
C ALA A 247 -3.44 7.09 -13.30
N ALA A 248 -4.66 6.64 -13.00
CA ALA A 248 -4.96 5.93 -11.76
C ALA A 248 -4.13 4.65 -11.59
N VAL A 249 -4.00 3.87 -12.67
CA VAL A 249 -3.25 2.61 -12.64
C VAL A 249 -1.75 2.88 -12.59
N THR A 250 -1.26 3.85 -13.35
CA THR A 250 0.17 4.19 -13.40
C THR A 250 0.65 4.76 -12.06
N TRP A 251 -0.12 5.67 -11.45
CA TRP A 251 0.19 6.21 -10.12
C TRP A 251 -0.05 5.19 -9.00
N GLY A 252 -1.07 4.34 -9.12
CA GLY A 252 -1.29 3.21 -8.22
C GLY A 252 -0.12 2.21 -8.21
N MET A 253 0.49 1.95 -9.38
CA MET A 253 1.69 1.12 -9.49
C MET A 253 2.88 1.73 -8.74
N LEU A 254 3.17 3.01 -8.94
CA LEU A 254 4.25 3.67 -8.21
C LEU A 254 3.97 3.71 -6.72
N GLY A 255 2.72 3.97 -6.32
CA GLY A 255 2.33 3.92 -4.92
C GLY A 255 2.57 2.55 -4.33
N ASN A 256 2.19 1.48 -5.01
CA ASN A 256 2.46 0.11 -4.57
C ASN A 256 3.96 -0.14 -4.39
N ILE A 257 4.77 0.20 -5.40
CA ILE A 257 6.22 -0.02 -5.34
C ILE A 257 6.84 0.75 -4.16
N VAL A 258 6.55 2.04 -4.03
CA VAL A 258 7.14 2.90 -3.00
C VAL A 258 6.63 2.54 -1.61
N GLY A 259 5.32 2.33 -1.45
CA GLY A 259 4.71 2.01 -0.16
C GLY A 259 5.12 0.64 0.38
N ILE A 260 5.22 -0.38 -0.48
CA ILE A 260 5.67 -1.71 -0.07
C ILE A 260 7.19 -1.77 0.11
N LEU A 261 7.98 -1.01 -0.67
CA LEU A 261 9.42 -0.85 -0.38
C LEU A 261 9.64 -0.18 0.97
N PHE A 262 8.87 0.87 1.29
CA PHE A 262 8.94 1.51 2.61
C PHE A 262 8.69 0.51 3.75
N ALA A 263 7.63 -0.31 3.62
CA ALA A 263 7.30 -1.32 4.62
C ALA A 263 8.41 -2.38 4.75
N SER A 264 8.75 -3.07 3.67
CA SER A 264 9.77 -4.14 3.69
C SER A 264 11.16 -3.66 4.09
N LEU A 265 11.62 -2.51 3.60
CA LEU A 265 12.94 -1.97 3.97
C LEU A 265 12.99 -1.55 5.44
N SER A 266 11.85 -1.24 6.07
CA SER A 266 11.83 -0.97 7.51
C SER A 266 12.12 -2.21 8.35
N ASP A 267 11.85 -3.41 7.83
CA ASP A 267 12.12 -4.67 8.53
C ASP A 267 13.61 -5.04 8.59
N ILE A 268 14.46 -4.38 7.80
CA ILE A 268 15.93 -4.39 8.00
C ILE A 268 16.28 -3.86 9.39
N PHE A 269 15.61 -2.79 9.80
CA PHE A 269 15.87 -2.14 11.09
C PHE A 269 15.06 -2.77 12.22
N ILE A 270 13.81 -3.13 11.94
CA ILE A 270 12.87 -3.65 12.95
C ILE A 270 13.16 -5.12 13.28
N ASN A 271 13.32 -5.97 12.26
CA ASN A 271 13.46 -7.42 12.44
C ASN A 271 14.90 -7.91 12.15
N GLY A 272 15.83 -7.02 11.80
CA GLY A 272 17.22 -7.38 11.49
C GLY A 272 17.40 -8.10 10.16
N PHE A 273 16.47 -7.93 9.22
CA PHE A 273 16.53 -8.58 7.92
C PHE A 273 17.70 -8.07 7.07
N SER A 274 18.26 -8.95 6.24
CA SER A 274 19.18 -8.53 5.18
C SER A 274 18.40 -7.78 4.08
N LEU A 275 19.11 -7.03 3.22
CA LEU A 275 18.49 -6.41 2.05
C LEU A 275 17.82 -7.46 1.14
N ALA A 276 18.43 -8.64 1.01
CA ALA A 276 17.86 -9.74 0.25
C ALA A 276 16.55 -10.24 0.89
N ALA A 277 16.53 -10.47 2.20
CA ALA A 277 15.33 -10.89 2.91
C ALA A 277 14.18 -9.88 2.78
N ALA A 278 14.45 -8.58 2.96
CA ALA A 278 13.44 -7.53 2.82
C ALA A 278 12.92 -7.43 1.37
N VAL A 279 13.81 -7.40 0.37
CA VAL A 279 13.39 -7.18 -1.02
C VAL A 279 12.87 -8.45 -1.68
N VAL A 280 13.58 -9.56 -1.54
CA VAL A 280 13.26 -10.83 -2.19
C VAL A 280 12.25 -11.63 -1.39
N GLY A 281 12.39 -11.64 -0.06
CA GLY A 281 11.52 -12.41 0.83
C GLY A 281 10.16 -11.75 1.09
N GLU A 282 10.07 -10.41 1.08
CA GLU A 282 8.84 -9.71 1.45
C GLU A 282 8.31 -8.78 0.36
N PHE A 283 9.13 -7.87 -0.16
CA PHE A 283 8.69 -6.88 -1.15
C PHE A 283 8.16 -7.54 -2.42
N LEU A 284 8.94 -8.42 -3.07
CA LEU A 284 8.54 -9.04 -4.34
C LEU A 284 7.25 -9.88 -4.21
N PRO A 285 7.11 -10.76 -3.20
CA PRO A 285 5.87 -11.49 -2.97
C PRO A 285 4.65 -10.62 -2.67
N ALA A 286 4.82 -9.43 -2.09
CA ALA A 286 3.72 -8.51 -1.81
C ALA A 286 3.41 -7.59 -3.00
N ALA A 287 4.42 -6.87 -3.49
CA ALA A 287 4.26 -5.85 -4.50
C ALA A 287 3.91 -6.43 -5.88
N GLY A 288 4.44 -7.60 -6.24
CA GLY A 288 4.18 -8.24 -7.53
C GLY A 288 2.68 -8.53 -7.75
N PRO A 289 2.05 -9.35 -6.90
CA PRO A 289 0.62 -9.62 -6.98
C PRO A 289 -0.26 -8.37 -6.86
N ASN A 290 0.12 -7.41 -6.01
CA ASN A 290 -0.59 -6.14 -5.90
C ASN A 290 -0.67 -5.39 -7.24
N LEU A 291 0.40 -5.40 -8.05
CA LEU A 291 0.38 -4.76 -9.37
C LEU A 291 -0.57 -5.46 -10.36
N ILE A 292 -0.68 -6.79 -10.28
CA ILE A 292 -1.63 -7.55 -11.10
C ILE A 292 -3.06 -7.14 -10.73
N PHE A 293 -3.38 -7.08 -9.42
CA PHE A 293 -4.69 -6.62 -8.97
C PHE A 293 -4.94 -5.14 -9.30
N ALA A 294 -3.92 -4.28 -9.20
CA ALA A 294 -4.03 -2.88 -9.58
C ALA A 294 -4.39 -2.73 -11.05
N ALA A 295 -3.73 -3.47 -11.95
CA ALA A 295 -3.98 -3.43 -13.39
C ALA A 295 -5.40 -3.90 -13.77
N VAL A 296 -6.02 -4.77 -12.96
CA VAL A 296 -7.37 -5.29 -13.24
C VAL A 296 -8.46 -4.46 -12.54
N LEU A 297 -8.30 -4.19 -11.24
CA LEU A 297 -9.37 -3.66 -10.40
C LEU A 297 -9.44 -2.13 -10.39
N VAL A 298 -8.31 -1.43 -10.45
CA VAL A 298 -8.30 0.05 -10.44
C VAL A 298 -9.04 0.63 -11.66
N PRO A 299 -8.85 0.13 -12.91
CA PRO A 299 -9.63 0.59 -14.06
C PRO A 299 -11.14 0.45 -13.86
N LEU A 300 -11.57 -0.69 -13.29
CA LEU A 300 -12.98 -0.99 -13.05
C LEU A 300 -13.58 -0.01 -12.04
N LEU A 301 -12.87 0.26 -10.95
CA LEU A 301 -13.31 1.21 -9.92
C LEU A 301 -13.40 2.64 -10.48
N VAL A 302 -12.39 3.07 -11.25
CA VAL A 302 -12.38 4.40 -11.88
C VAL A 302 -13.50 4.54 -12.90
N ALA A 303 -13.72 3.53 -13.75
CA ALA A 303 -14.80 3.52 -14.74
C ALA A 303 -16.18 3.56 -14.07
N ALA A 304 -16.39 2.74 -13.04
CA ALA A 304 -17.64 2.71 -12.27
C ALA A 304 -17.90 4.07 -11.61
N TYR A 305 -16.88 4.67 -10.98
CA TYR A 305 -17.00 5.98 -10.36
C TYR A 305 -17.31 7.08 -11.37
N ALA A 306 -16.66 7.07 -12.54
CA ALA A 306 -16.95 8.02 -13.62
C ALA A 306 -18.41 7.91 -14.10
N SER A 307 -18.94 6.69 -14.21
CA SER A 307 -20.35 6.46 -14.55
C SER A 307 -21.30 7.04 -13.49
N VAL A 308 -21.02 6.81 -12.20
CA VAL A 308 -21.83 7.34 -11.10
C VAL A 308 -21.81 8.87 -11.04
N ARG A 309 -20.64 9.48 -11.25
CA ARG A 309 -20.51 10.95 -11.34
C ARG A 309 -21.37 11.52 -12.46
N LYS A 310 -21.28 10.94 -13.65
CA LYS A 310 -22.11 11.33 -14.81
C LYS A 310 -23.60 11.22 -14.53
N GLN A 311 -24.06 10.15 -13.86
CA GLN A 311 -25.47 9.95 -13.52
C GLN A 311 -25.96 10.92 -12.44
N SER A 312 -25.11 11.26 -11.49
CA SER A 312 -25.45 12.18 -10.39
C SER A 312 -25.32 13.66 -10.75
N GLY A 313 -24.92 13.98 -12.00
CA GLY A 313 -24.74 15.35 -12.47
C GLY A 313 -23.53 16.07 -11.83
N ARG A 314 -22.53 15.31 -11.37
CA ARG A 314 -21.33 15.80 -10.67
C ARG A 314 -20.05 15.49 -11.44
#